data_AF-A0A7K7BDW9-F1
#
_entry.id   AF-A0A7K7BDW9-F1
#
_cell.length_a   1.000
_cell.length_b   1.000
_cell.length_c   1.000
_cell.angle_alpha   90.00
_cell.angle_beta   90.00
_cell.angle_gamma   90.00
#
_symmetry.space_group_name_H-M   'P 1'
#
loop_
_entity.id
_entity.type
_entity.pdbx_description
1 polymer ?
#
loop_
_entity_poly.entity_id
_entity_poly.type
_entity_poly.pdbx_seq_one_letter_code
_entity_poly.pdbx_strand_id
1 'polypeptide(L)'
;LATWTRLLPRRAREAQMKRFCKAQAIQRRLEEIEVTFGELEQQGVKLEKLLREESASPAELRTQWMNQLLYLVQKKNSLVSEESDLMITVQELKLEEQQSRLDQQLRRFMSKEEAQKTSAERAAEQETLARLLEVVNQRNALIHVQEERRLSEL
;
A
#
# COMPACT_ATOMS: atom_id res chain seq x y z
N LEU A 1 34.37 -20.22 1.62
CA LEU A 1 33.95 -18.98 0.93
C LEU A 1 33.05 -19.22 -0.30
N ALA A 2 33.08 -20.40 -0.95
CA ALA A 2 32.28 -20.70 -2.16
C ALA A 2 30.76 -20.93 -1.95
N THR A 3 30.30 -21.16 -0.72
CA THR A 3 28.88 -21.38 -0.40
C THR A 3 28.09 -20.07 -0.32
N TRP A 4 28.71 -18.99 0.16
CA TRP A 4 28.09 -17.67 0.32
C TRP A 4 27.75 -17.01 -1.00
N THR A 5 28.60 -17.16 -2.02
CA THR A 5 28.40 -16.61 -3.36
C THR A 5 27.21 -17.24 -4.09
N ARG A 6 26.86 -18.50 -3.77
CA ARG A 6 25.68 -19.20 -4.32
C ARG A 6 24.37 -18.90 -3.58
N LEU A 7 24.45 -18.53 -2.30
CA LEU A 7 23.27 -18.25 -1.46
C LEU A 7 22.70 -16.84 -1.65
N LEU A 8 23.54 -15.84 -1.95
CA LEU A 8 23.10 -14.46 -2.17
C LEU A 8 22.11 -14.29 -3.34
N PRO A 9 22.33 -14.89 -4.53
CA PRO A 9 21.36 -14.84 -5.63
C PRO A 9 20.04 -15.52 -5.28
N ARG A 10 20.09 -16.62 -4.51
CA ARG A 10 18.90 -17.34 -4.07
C ARG A 10 18.05 -16.50 -3.11
N ARG A 11 18.68 -15.88 -2.12
CA ARG A 11 17.99 -14.97 -1.18
C ARG A 11 17.37 -13.76 -1.88
N ALA A 12 18.08 -13.18 -2.86
CA ALA A 12 17.55 -12.06 -3.64
C ALA A 12 16.30 -12.47 -4.45
N ARG A 13 16.34 -13.65 -5.09
CA ARG A 13 15.18 -14.22 -5.82
C ARG A 13 14.01 -14.54 -4.88
N GLU A 14 14.28 -15.13 -3.73
CA GLU A 14 13.25 -15.41 -2.72
C GLU A 14 12.60 -14.12 -2.20
N ALA A 15 13.39 -13.07 -1.93
CA ALA A 15 12.86 -11.76 -1.51
C ALA A 15 12.06 -11.07 -2.62
N GLN A 16 12.47 -11.22 -3.89
CA GLN A 16 11.69 -10.72 -5.03
C GLN A 16 10.36 -11.47 -5.17
N MET A 17 10.39 -12.80 -5.07
CA MET A 17 9.17 -13.63 -5.13
C MET A 17 8.20 -13.28 -4.01
N LYS A 18 8.69 -13.13 -2.77
CA LYS A 18 7.85 -12.72 -1.63
C LYS A 18 7.16 -11.38 -1.87
N ARG A 19 7.88 -10.38 -2.40
CA ARG A 19 7.31 -9.07 -2.74
C ARG A 19 6.26 -9.17 -3.84
N PHE A 20 6.53 -9.96 -4.87
CA PHE A 20 5.58 -10.21 -5.95
C PHE A 20 4.29 -10.88 -5.44
N CYS A 21 4.41 -11.94 -4.64
CA CYS A 21 3.25 -12.61 -4.05
C CYS A 21 2.45 -11.67 -3.13
N LYS A 22 3.14 -10.84 -2.33
CA LYS A 22 2.48 -9.83 -1.48
C LYS A 22 1.73 -8.80 -2.33
N ALA A 23 2.33 -8.29 -3.40
CA ALA A 23 1.67 -7.36 -4.32
C ALA A 23 0.43 -7.98 -4.98
N GLN A 24 0.53 -9.24 -5.44
CA GLN A 24 -0.60 -9.95 -6.03
C GLN A 24 -1.75 -10.17 -5.04
N ALA A 25 -1.44 -10.51 -3.79
CA ALA A 25 -2.44 -10.68 -2.75
C ALA A 25 -3.17 -9.36 -2.44
N ILE A 26 -2.43 -8.25 -2.38
CA ILE A 26 -3.00 -6.91 -2.17
C ILE A 26 -3.90 -6.52 -3.36
N GLN A 27 -3.44 -6.72 -4.59
CA GLN A 27 -4.21 -6.41 -5.80
C GLN A 27 -5.54 -7.16 -5.80
N ARG A 28 -5.52 -8.46 -5.52
CA ARG A 28 -6.73 -9.27 -5.40
C ARG A 28 -7.67 -8.72 -4.32
N ARG A 29 -7.13 -8.31 -3.17
CA ARG A 29 -7.95 -7.78 -2.07
C ARG A 29 -8.60 -6.45 -2.44
N LEU A 30 -7.89 -5.57 -3.15
CA LEU A 30 -8.44 -4.32 -3.66
C LEU A 30 -9.59 -4.56 -4.63
N GLU A 31 -9.46 -5.52 -5.54
CA GLU A 31 -10.53 -5.93 -6.46
C GLU A 31 -11.76 -6.48 -5.71
N GLU A 32 -11.56 -7.28 -4.67
CA GLU A 32 -12.63 -7.77 -3.80
C GLU A 32 -13.35 -6.62 -3.07
N ILE A 33 -12.60 -5.62 -2.59
CA ILE A 33 -13.15 -4.42 -1.96
C ILE A 33 -13.98 -3.62 -2.97
N GLU A 34 -13.47 -3.40 -4.18
CA GLU A 34 -14.17 -2.65 -5.24
C GLU A 34 -15.52 -3.28 -5.59
N VAL A 35 -15.56 -4.60 -5.78
CA VAL A 35 -16.80 -5.33 -6.04
C VAL A 35 -17.78 -5.18 -4.89
N THR A 36 -17.33 -5.42 -3.66
CA THR A 36 -18.18 -5.34 -2.45
C THR A 36 -18.71 -3.92 -2.26
N PHE A 37 -17.87 -2.91 -2.50
CA PHE A 37 -18.24 -1.51 -2.39
C PHE A 37 -19.32 -1.13 -3.40
N GLY A 38 -19.19 -1.57 -4.66
CA GLY A 38 -20.21 -1.37 -5.69
C GLY A 38 -21.57 -2.01 -5.35
N GLU A 39 -21.57 -3.19 -4.75
CA GLU A 39 -22.80 -3.84 -4.27
C GLU A 39 -23.48 -3.04 -3.15
N LEU A 40 -22.71 -2.54 -2.18
CA LEU A 40 -23.22 -1.71 -1.09
C LEU A 40 -23.78 -0.39 -1.60
N GLU A 41 -23.18 0.21 -2.63
CA GLU A 41 -23.69 1.41 -3.28
C GLU A 41 -25.03 1.17 -3.96
N GLN A 42 -25.18 0.08 -4.71
CA GLN A 42 -26.45 -0.27 -5.33
C GLN A 42 -27.54 -0.50 -4.27
N GLN A 43 -27.22 -1.14 -3.15
CA GLN A 43 -28.13 -1.30 -2.02
C GLN A 43 -28.51 0.04 -1.39
N GLY A 44 -27.52 0.92 -1.18
CA GLY A 44 -27.72 2.26 -0.65
C GLY A 44 -28.66 3.10 -1.51
N VAL A 45 -28.45 3.13 -2.82
CA VAL A 45 -29.31 3.86 -3.77
C VAL A 45 -30.76 3.36 -3.71
N LYS A 46 -30.99 2.05 -3.61
CA LYS A 46 -32.34 1.48 -3.46
C LYS A 46 -32.99 1.94 -2.16
N LEU A 47 -32.24 1.88 -1.05
CA LEU A 47 -32.73 2.25 0.28
C LEU A 47 -33.05 3.74 0.38
N GLU A 48 -32.20 4.61 -0.20
CA GLU A 48 -32.44 6.04 -0.26
C GLU A 48 -33.69 6.40 -1.08
N LYS A 49 -33.95 5.67 -2.17
CA LYS A 49 -35.19 5.84 -2.94
C LYS A 49 -36.42 5.49 -2.13
N LEU A 50 -36.42 4.33 -1.45
CA LEU A 50 -37.52 3.91 -0.57
C LEU A 50 -37.78 4.95 0.54
N LEU A 51 -36.72 5.45 1.19
CA LEU A 51 -36.84 6.49 2.21
C LEU A 51 -37.45 7.81 1.69
N ARG A 52 -37.22 8.17 0.43
CA ARG A 52 -37.78 9.39 -0.20
C ARG A 52 -39.21 9.20 -0.69
N GLU A 53 -39.51 8.06 -1.30
CA GLU A 53 -40.80 7.76 -1.92
C GLU A 53 -41.86 7.39 -0.89
N GLU A 54 -41.49 6.66 0.17
CA GLU A 54 -42.41 6.21 1.21
C GLU A 54 -42.38 7.12 2.45
N SER A 55 -42.45 8.44 2.25
CA SER A 55 -42.45 9.42 3.34
C SER A 55 -43.62 9.25 4.32
N ALA A 56 -44.74 8.66 3.85
CA ALA A 56 -45.94 8.35 4.65
C ALA A 56 -45.91 6.98 5.37
N SER A 57 -44.82 6.20 5.24
CA SER A 57 -44.69 4.88 5.88
C SER A 57 -44.74 4.93 7.42
N PRO A 58 -45.05 3.82 8.12
CA PRO A 58 -45.02 3.79 9.59
C PRO A 58 -43.63 4.14 10.14
N ALA A 59 -43.59 4.80 11.31
CA ALA A 59 -42.33 5.28 11.90
C ALA A 59 -41.34 4.14 12.21
N GLU A 60 -41.83 2.94 12.55
CA GLU A 60 -41.03 1.74 12.80
C GLU A 60 -40.28 1.28 11.55
N LEU A 61 -40.95 1.27 10.39
CA LEU A 61 -40.36 0.88 9.11
C LEU A 61 -39.26 1.85 8.67
N ARG A 62 -39.50 3.16 8.82
CA ARG A 62 -38.47 4.19 8.58
C ARG A 62 -37.27 4.01 9.50
N THR A 63 -37.49 3.68 10.77
CA THR A 63 -36.40 3.43 11.72
C THR A 63 -35.57 2.21 11.29
N GLN A 64 -36.22 1.15 10.82
CA GLN A 64 -35.53 -0.03 10.27
C GLN A 64 -34.66 0.32 9.06
N TRP A 65 -35.19 1.08 8.10
CA TRP A 65 -34.42 1.53 6.93
C TRP A 65 -33.28 2.46 7.30
N MET A 66 -33.47 3.36 8.27
CA MET A 66 -32.42 4.24 8.76
C MET A 66 -31.28 3.45 9.42
N ASN A 67 -31.62 2.42 10.22
CA ASN A 67 -30.62 1.52 10.80
C ASN A 67 -29.87 0.74 9.71
N GLN A 68 -30.57 0.30 8.66
CA GLN A 68 -29.94 -0.37 7.52
C GLN A 68 -29.01 0.57 6.75
N LEU A 69 -29.38 1.84 6.59
CA LEU A 69 -28.53 2.85 5.94
C LEU A 69 -27.28 3.11 6.77
N LEU A 70 -27.42 3.26 8.08
CA LEU A 70 -26.29 3.40 9.00
C LEU A 70 -25.34 2.20 8.89
N TYR A 71 -25.87 0.98 8.85
CA TYR A 71 -25.06 -0.23 8.65
C TYR A 71 -24.29 -0.20 7.32
N LEU A 72 -24.94 0.18 6.22
CA LEU A 72 -24.28 0.30 4.92
C LEU A 72 -23.15 1.33 4.95
N VAL A 73 -23.39 2.51 5.54
CA VAL A 73 -22.38 3.56 5.70
C VAL A 73 -21.20 3.07 6.53
N GLN A 74 -21.45 2.45 7.69
CA GLN A 74 -20.40 1.88 8.53
C GLN A 74 -19.57 0.84 7.78
N LYS A 75 -20.21 -0.02 7.00
CA LYS A 75 -19.53 -1.04 6.21
C LYS A 75 -18.70 -0.44 5.08
N LYS A 76 -19.22 0.56 4.36
CA LYS A 76 -18.45 1.32 3.35
C LYS A 76 -17.24 2.00 3.97
N ASN A 77 -17.39 2.64 5.13
CA ASN A 77 -16.29 3.29 5.84
C ASN A 77 -15.19 2.28 6.23
N SER A 78 -15.59 1.09 6.69
CA SER A 78 -14.63 0.02 7.00
C SER A 78 -13.86 -0.43 5.76
N LEU A 79 -14.52 -0.57 4.61
CA LEU A 79 -13.87 -0.95 3.35
C LEU A 79 -12.90 0.13 2.85
N VAL A 80 -13.27 1.40 2.96
CA VAL A 80 -12.39 2.53 2.60
C VAL A 80 -11.18 2.61 3.54
N SER A 81 -11.37 2.31 4.83
CA SER A 81 -10.25 2.25 5.76
C SER A 81 -9.26 1.15 5.38
N GLU A 82 -9.77 -0.06 5.10
CA GLU A 82 -8.98 -1.20 4.65
C GLU A 82 -8.27 -0.94 3.31
N GLU A 83 -8.96 -0.35 2.33
CA GLU A 83 -8.38 0.04 1.04
C GLU A 83 -7.19 0.99 1.25
N SER A 84 -7.33 2.00 2.10
CA SER A 84 -6.26 2.94 2.40
C SER A 84 -5.05 2.25 3.04
N ASP A 85 -5.25 1.29 3.95
CA ASP A 85 -4.14 0.53 4.55
C ASP A 85 -3.42 -0.34 3.51
N LEU A 86 -4.17 -0.96 2.60
CA LEU A 86 -3.62 -1.70 1.47
C LEU A 86 -2.82 -0.78 0.55
N MET A 87 -3.32 0.42 0.27
CA MET A 87 -2.62 1.41 -0.57
C MET A 87 -1.31 1.90 0.06
N ILE A 88 -1.24 2.07 1.38
CA ILE A 88 0.03 2.34 2.06
C ILE A 88 0.99 1.17 1.86
N THR A 89 0.51 -0.06 2.01
CA THR A 89 1.32 -1.26 1.79
C THR A 89 1.83 -1.37 0.34
N VAL A 90 1.04 -0.95 -0.66
CA VAL A 90 1.47 -0.85 -2.06
C VAL A 90 2.63 0.15 -2.20
N GLN A 91 2.54 1.30 -1.52
CA GLN A 91 3.58 2.30 -1.57
C GLN A 91 4.88 1.81 -0.91
N GLU A 92 4.78 1.11 0.22
CA GLU A 92 5.93 0.46 0.86
C GLU A 92 6.63 -0.52 -0.08
N LEU A 93 5.87 -1.38 -0.78
CA LEU A 93 6.41 -2.34 -1.74
C LEU A 93 7.15 -1.66 -2.89
N LYS A 94 6.62 -0.54 -3.41
CA LYS A 94 7.30 0.26 -4.45
C LYS A 94 8.63 0.81 -3.93
N LEU A 95 8.66 1.32 -2.69
CA LEU A 95 9.88 1.81 -2.05
C LEU A 95 10.89 0.69 -1.79
N GLU A 96 10.45 -0.51 -1.41
CA GLU A 96 11.30 -1.71 -1.31
C GLU A 96 11.90 -2.14 -2.63
N GLU A 97 11.14 -2.08 -3.72
CA GLU A 97 11.67 -2.36 -5.06
C GLU A 97 12.69 -1.30 -5.49
N GLN A 98 12.40 -0.02 -5.30
CA GLN A 98 13.32 1.07 -5.59
C GLN A 98 14.61 0.94 -4.78
N GLN A 99 14.52 0.72 -3.47
CA GLN A 99 15.69 0.50 -2.62
C GLN A 99 16.51 -0.69 -3.11
N SER A 100 15.86 -1.82 -3.42
CA SER A 100 16.55 -3.02 -3.91
C SER A 100 17.30 -2.78 -5.23
N ARG A 101 16.79 -1.92 -6.12
CA ARG A 101 17.47 -1.55 -7.38
C ARG A 101 18.67 -0.63 -7.10
N LEU A 102 18.50 0.36 -6.23
CA LEU A 102 19.57 1.27 -5.81
C LEU A 102 20.70 0.55 -5.07
N ASP A 103 20.38 -0.37 -4.17
CA ASP A 103 21.36 -1.20 -3.45
C ASP A 103 22.19 -2.07 -4.42
N GLN A 104 21.55 -2.61 -5.47
CA GLN A 104 22.26 -3.35 -6.51
C GLN A 104 23.21 -2.46 -7.30
N GLN A 105 22.82 -1.22 -7.61
CA GLN A 105 23.69 -0.24 -8.27
C GLN A 105 24.87 0.14 -7.38
N LEU A 106 24.62 0.44 -6.10
CA LEU A 106 25.66 0.80 -5.13
C LEU A 106 26.67 -0.33 -4.94
N ARG A 107 26.22 -1.60 -4.88
CA ARG A 107 27.13 -2.76 -4.83
C ARG A 107 28.07 -2.85 -6.03
N ARG A 108 27.67 -2.38 -7.21
CA ARG A 108 28.56 -2.35 -8.40
C ARG A 108 29.66 -1.31 -8.22
N PHE A 109 29.34 -0.13 -7.70
CA PHE A 109 30.35 0.90 -7.41
C PHE A 109 31.30 0.46 -6.30
N MET A 110 30.77 -0.10 -5.21
CA MET A 110 31.55 -0.61 -4.07
C MET A 110 32.45 -1.81 -4.42
N SER A 111 32.20 -2.49 -5.54
CA SER A 111 33.06 -3.57 -6.03
C SER A 111 34.35 -3.09 -6.70
N LYS A 112 34.44 -1.79 -7.04
CA LYS A 112 35.63 -1.15 -7.59
C LYS A 112 36.38 -0.42 -6.47
N GLU A 113 37.71 -0.46 -6.52
CA GLU A 113 38.54 0.34 -5.64
C GLU A 113 38.35 1.84 -5.90
N GLU A 114 38.43 2.66 -4.86
CA GLU A 114 38.20 4.11 -4.95
C GLU A 114 39.17 4.81 -5.92
N ALA A 115 40.40 4.31 -6.02
CA ALA A 115 41.41 4.80 -6.96
C ALA A 115 41.08 4.49 -8.42
N GLN A 116 40.27 3.45 -8.68
CA GLN A 116 39.89 2.99 -10.02
C GLN A 116 38.59 3.63 -10.52
N LYS A 117 37.87 4.38 -9.67
CA LYS A 117 36.63 5.07 -10.04
C LYS A 117 36.93 6.33 -10.85
N THR A 118 36.21 6.51 -11.94
CA THR A 118 36.19 7.77 -12.69
C THR A 118 35.42 8.85 -11.92
N SER A 119 35.62 10.12 -12.26
CA SER A 119 34.85 11.23 -11.65
C SER A 119 33.34 11.07 -11.88
N ALA A 120 32.94 10.60 -13.06
CA ALA A 120 31.55 10.30 -13.39
C ALA A 120 30.96 9.18 -12.52
N GLU A 121 31.72 8.12 -12.24
CA GLU A 121 31.28 7.03 -11.37
C GLU A 121 31.13 7.49 -9.91
N ARG A 122 32.02 8.34 -9.41
CA ARG A 122 31.88 8.93 -8.07
C ARG A 122 30.63 9.80 -7.96
N ALA A 123 30.34 10.60 -9.00
CA ALA A 123 29.12 11.40 -9.05
C ALA A 123 27.85 10.52 -9.07
N ALA A 124 27.84 9.46 -9.88
CA ALA A 124 26.71 8.53 -9.94
C ALA A 124 26.51 7.74 -8.63
N GLU A 125 27.59 7.39 -7.94
CA GLU A 125 27.54 6.77 -6.61
C GLU A 125 26.94 7.71 -5.56
N GLN A 126 27.37 8.98 -5.53
CA GLN A 126 26.78 10.01 -4.67
C GLN A 126 25.30 10.24 -4.95
N GLU A 127 24.90 10.28 -6.23
CA GLU A 127 23.49 10.39 -6.62
C GLU A 127 22.68 9.15 -6.16
N THR A 128 23.25 7.96 -6.30
CA THR A 128 22.62 6.71 -5.83
C THR A 128 22.38 6.75 -4.32
N LEU A 129 23.36 7.23 -3.55
CA LEU A 129 23.24 7.40 -2.10
C LEU A 129 22.19 8.46 -1.73
N ALA A 130 22.15 9.58 -2.44
CA ALA A 130 21.14 10.62 -2.22
C ALA A 130 19.71 10.08 -2.45
N ARG A 131 19.50 9.30 -3.53
CA ARG A 131 18.22 8.64 -3.80
C ARG A 131 17.85 7.59 -2.76
N LEU A 132 18.82 6.87 -2.19
CA LEU A 132 18.57 5.94 -1.08
C LEU A 132 18.08 6.68 0.16
N LEU A 133 18.66 7.84 0.49
CA LEU A 133 18.20 8.69 1.59
C LEU A 133 16.77 9.18 1.35
N GLU A 134 16.45 9.56 0.11
CA GLU A 134 15.09 9.95 -0.27
C GLU A 134 14.08 8.81 -0.02
N VAL A 135 14.41 7.58 -0.41
CA VAL A 135 13.55 6.40 -0.15
C VAL A 135 13.33 6.20 1.36
N VAL A 136 14.37 6.37 2.18
CA VAL A 136 14.24 6.28 3.65
C VAL A 136 13.30 7.36 4.17
N ASN A 137 13.45 8.61 3.70
CA ASN A 137 12.57 9.71 4.09
C ASN A 137 11.11 9.46 3.67
N GLN A 138 10.89 8.93 2.47
CA GLN A 138 9.55 8.57 1.99
C GLN A 138 8.92 7.49 2.86
N ARG A 139 9.68 6.49 3.32
CA ARG A 139 9.17 5.49 4.28
C ARG A 139 8.86 6.09 5.63
N ASN A 140 9.70 6.98 6.14
CA ASN A 140 9.43 7.67 7.40
C ASN A 140 8.13 8.48 7.32
N ALA A 141 7.87 9.14 6.18
CA ALA A 141 6.61 9.84 5.95
C ALA A 141 5.40 8.90 5.99
N LEU A 142 5.49 7.68 5.42
CA LEU A 142 4.41 6.69 5.50
C LEU A 142 4.13 6.25 6.95
N ILE A 143 5.18 6.04 7.74
CA ILE A 143 5.04 5.70 9.17
C ILE A 143 4.32 6.83 9.92
N HIS A 144 4.65 8.09 9.63
CA HIS A 144 3.97 9.24 10.23
C HIS A 144 2.48 9.28 9.86
N VAL A 145 2.13 9.06 8.59
CA VAL A 145 0.72 9.01 8.15
C VAL A 145 -0.05 7.89 8.86
N GLN A 146 0.56 6.72 9.02
CA GLN A 146 -0.07 5.61 9.76
C GLN A 146 -0.26 5.93 11.25
N GLU A 147 0.72 6.59 11.87
CA GLU A 147 0.63 6.96 13.28
C GLU A 147 -0.40 8.06 13.52
N GLU A 148 -0.47 9.08 12.65
CA GLU A 148 -1.50 10.12 12.69
C GLU A 148 -2.90 9.52 12.56
N ARG A 149 -3.08 8.58 11.62
CA ARG A 149 -4.34 7.84 11.47
C ARG A 149 -4.69 7.07 12.75
N ARG A 150 -3.74 6.30 13.29
CA ARG A 150 -3.93 5.53 14.54
C ARG A 150 -4.34 6.42 15.71
N LEU A 151 -3.77 7.63 15.81
CA LEU A 151 -4.11 8.59 16.87
C LEU A 151 -5.48 9.23 16.65
N SER A 152 -5.91 9.42 15.40
CA SER A 152 -7.23 9.98 15.09
C SER A 152 -8.40 9.01 15.35
N GLU A 153 -8.11 7.71 15.44
CA GLU A 153 -9.09 6.65 15.70
C GLU A 153 -9.26 6.31 17.20
N LEU A 154 -8.50 6.97 18.09
CA LEU A 154 -8.60 6.89 19.56
C LEU A 154 -9.54 7.94 20.14
#